data_AF-A0A7C1EA54-F1
#
_entry.id   AF-A0A7C1EA54-F1
#
_cell.length_a   1.000
_cell.length_b   1.000
_cell.length_c   1.000
_cell.angle_alpha   90.00
_cell.angle_beta   90.00
_cell.angle_gamma   90.00
#
_symmetry.space_group_name_H-M   'P 1'
#
loop_
_entity.id
_entity.type
_entity.pdbx_description
1 polymer ?
#
loop_
_entity_poly.entity_id
_entity_poly.type
_entity_poly.pdbx_seq_one_letter_code
_entity_poly.pdbx_strand_id
1 'polypeptide(L)'
;SKAKARTAAAVRAFAFDRPAVVIDTNIRAVFIHCFLGEASKVSDAALRPLVEQSMDREHPRDWYSALMDFGALVKQRHPNPSRKSAHYSRQTPFEGSNRQVRGRILKAVLAEPGISREDLADALGVSLHRVTPLVDQLKREGFIAEERTGLRIA
;
A
#
# COMPACT_ATOMS: atom_id res chain seq x y z
N SER A 1 14.00 -3.78 -8.02
CA SER A 1 13.82 -2.49 -7.31
C SER A 1 13.56 -2.74 -5.83
N LYS A 2 13.85 -1.78 -4.94
CA LYS A 2 13.61 -1.90 -3.48
C LYS A 2 12.14 -2.23 -3.15
N ALA A 3 11.18 -1.73 -3.92
CA ALA A 3 9.76 -2.04 -3.77
C ALA A 3 9.46 -3.54 -3.97
N LYS A 4 9.99 -4.18 -5.03
CA LYS A 4 9.81 -5.62 -5.28
C LYS A 4 10.39 -6.48 -4.14
N ALA A 5 11.53 -6.09 -3.58
CA ALA A 5 12.15 -6.80 -2.45
C ALA A 5 11.31 -6.71 -1.17
N ARG A 6 10.73 -5.53 -0.88
CA ARG A 6 9.81 -5.36 0.26
C ARG A 6 8.54 -6.21 0.10
N THR A 7 7.96 -6.24 -1.09
CA THR A 7 6.77 -7.07 -1.38
C THR A 7 7.08 -8.56 -1.25
N ALA A 8 8.21 -9.05 -1.76
CA ALA A 8 8.59 -10.46 -1.64
C ALA A 8 8.81 -10.87 -0.17
N ALA A 9 9.46 -10.02 0.64
CA ALA A 9 9.63 -10.26 2.07
C ALA A 9 8.29 -10.31 2.82
N ALA A 10 7.38 -9.38 2.51
CA ALA A 10 6.04 -9.35 3.11
C ALA A 10 5.24 -10.60 2.74
N VAL A 11 5.22 -11.00 1.47
CA VAL A 11 4.55 -12.24 1.03
C VAL A 11 5.13 -13.46 1.76
N ARG A 12 6.46 -13.54 1.88
CA ARG A 12 7.13 -14.63 2.59
C ARG A 12 6.74 -14.71 4.07
N ALA A 13 6.67 -13.58 4.75
CA ALA A 13 6.31 -13.53 6.16
C ALA A 13 4.81 -13.77 6.39
N PHE A 14 3.94 -13.00 5.73
CA PHE A 14 2.50 -13.02 6.00
C PHE A 14 1.78 -14.22 5.38
N ALA A 15 2.10 -14.58 4.13
CA ALA A 15 1.37 -15.64 3.43
C ALA A 15 1.96 -17.03 3.73
N PHE A 16 3.28 -17.13 3.78
CA PHE A 16 3.98 -18.42 3.92
C PHE A 16 4.52 -18.68 5.32
N ASP A 17 4.31 -17.77 6.27
CA ASP A 17 4.81 -17.89 7.65
C ASP A 17 6.31 -18.22 7.74
N ARG A 18 7.11 -17.56 6.89
CA ARG A 18 8.55 -17.79 6.80
C ARG A 18 9.34 -16.53 7.22
N PRO A 19 10.40 -16.65 8.06
CA PRO A 19 11.07 -15.49 8.64
C PRO A 19 11.77 -14.61 7.62
N ALA A 20 11.24 -13.42 7.34
CA ALA A 20 11.80 -12.44 6.41
C ALA A 20 11.80 -11.05 7.05
N VAL A 21 12.80 -10.21 6.79
CA VAL A 21 12.81 -8.84 7.30
C VAL A 21 11.81 -7.99 6.52
N VAL A 22 10.73 -7.57 7.18
CA VAL A 22 9.68 -6.71 6.61
C VAL A 22 9.82 -5.31 7.19
N ILE A 23 10.02 -4.31 6.31
CA ILE A 23 10.07 -2.89 6.71
C ILE A 23 9.02 -2.12 5.91
N ASP A 24 7.78 -2.14 6.42
CA ASP A 24 6.68 -1.36 5.91
C ASP A 24 6.56 -0.01 6.67
N THR A 25 5.47 0.74 6.47
CA THR A 25 5.23 1.99 7.20
C THR A 25 4.83 1.80 8.68
N ASN A 26 4.12 0.73 9.02
CA ASN A 26 3.69 0.44 10.41
C ASN A 26 4.87 -0.10 11.23
N ILE A 27 5.58 -1.09 10.71
CA ILE A 27 6.80 -1.64 11.32
C ILE A 27 7.80 -0.49 11.54
N ARG A 28 8.00 0.36 10.53
CA ARG A 28 8.86 1.55 10.70
C ARG A 28 8.41 2.46 11.83
N ALA A 29 7.10 2.70 11.97
CA ALA A 29 6.58 3.54 13.05
C ALA A 29 6.91 2.94 14.42
N VAL A 30 6.73 1.62 14.59
CA VAL A 30 7.09 0.92 15.83
C VAL A 30 8.56 1.07 16.14
N PHE A 31 9.45 0.72 15.20
CA PHE A 31 10.88 0.70 15.48
C PHE A 31 11.47 2.10 15.70
N ILE A 32 10.97 3.12 14.97
CA ILE A 32 11.37 4.51 15.23
C ILE A 32 10.92 4.93 16.63
N HIS A 33 9.66 4.62 16.99
CA HIS A 33 9.09 5.00 18.28
C HIS A 33 9.82 4.34 19.46
N CYS A 34 10.05 3.03 19.40
CA CYS A 34 10.58 2.26 20.52
C CYS A 34 12.11 2.35 20.66
N PHE A 35 12.85 2.48 19.55
CA PHE A 35 14.31 2.32 19.58
C PHE A 35 15.11 3.55 19.13
N LEU A 36 14.52 4.48 18.38
CA LEU A 36 15.26 5.57 17.76
C LEU A 36 14.84 6.97 18.23
N GLY A 37 13.79 7.08 19.06
CA GLY A 37 13.39 8.31 19.74
C GLY A 37 13.34 9.54 18.83
N GLU A 38 14.25 10.48 19.06
CA GLU A 38 14.33 11.76 18.33
C GLU A 38 15.15 11.73 17.03
N ALA A 39 15.62 10.57 16.59
CA ALA A 39 16.31 10.44 15.31
C ALA A 39 15.43 10.91 14.13
N SER A 40 16.03 11.63 13.18
CA SER A 40 15.36 12.08 11.95
C SER A 40 16.05 11.52 10.71
N LYS A 41 15.33 11.48 9.59
CA LYS A 41 15.78 10.87 8.31
C LYS A 41 16.31 9.43 8.49
N VAL A 42 15.61 8.63 9.29
CA VAL A 42 15.92 7.22 9.56
C VAL A 42 15.85 6.39 8.28
N SER A 43 16.97 5.76 7.92
CA SER A 43 17.08 4.90 6.75
C SER A 43 16.61 3.47 7.03
N ASP A 44 16.28 2.71 5.99
CA ASP A 44 16.00 1.27 6.13
C ASP A 44 17.21 0.50 6.69
N ALA A 45 18.43 0.95 6.38
CA ALA A 45 19.65 0.31 6.87
C ALA A 45 19.80 0.41 8.39
N ALA A 46 19.34 1.52 8.99
CA ALA A 46 19.30 1.69 10.44
C ALA A 46 18.24 0.80 11.12
N LEU A 47 17.12 0.55 10.44
CA LEU A 47 16.02 -0.25 10.98
C LEU A 47 16.24 -1.75 10.81
N ARG A 48 16.87 -2.16 9.71
CA ARG A 48 17.08 -3.57 9.36
C ARG A 48 17.65 -4.43 10.49
N PRO A 49 18.77 -4.06 11.17
CA PRO A 49 19.31 -4.89 12.24
C PRO A 49 18.35 -5.03 13.42
N LEU A 50 17.62 -3.96 13.77
CA LEU A 50 16.65 -3.98 14.86
C LEU A 50 15.47 -4.93 14.56
N VAL A 51 14.95 -4.88 13.34
CA VAL A 51 13.87 -5.77 12.89
C VAL A 51 14.35 -7.22 12.83
N GLU A 52 15.56 -7.45 12.32
CA GLU A 52 16.12 -8.79 12.17
C GLU A 52 16.41 -9.48 13.51
N GLN A 53 16.87 -8.72 14.51
CA GLN A 53 17.20 -9.24 15.84
C GLN A 53 15.97 -9.49 16.73
N SER A 54 14.88 -8.74 16.52
CA SER A 54 13.66 -8.85 17.33
C SER A 54 12.59 -9.75 16.74
N MET A 55 12.73 -10.15 15.47
CA MET A 55 11.75 -10.99 14.79
C MET A 55 11.62 -12.36 15.45
N ASP A 56 10.38 -12.74 15.77
CA ASP A 56 10.05 -14.13 16.04
C ASP A 56 10.26 -14.96 14.77
N ARG A 57 11.17 -15.93 14.85
CA ARG A 57 11.53 -16.80 13.71
C ARG A 57 10.69 -18.08 13.66
N GLU A 58 9.96 -18.39 14.72
CA GLU A 58 9.06 -19.53 14.79
C GLU A 58 7.68 -19.13 14.28
N HIS A 59 7.20 -17.94 14.68
CA HIS A 59 5.86 -17.43 14.33
C HIS A 59 5.92 -16.03 13.67
N PRO A 60 6.62 -15.88 12.53
CA PRO A 60 6.84 -14.57 11.91
C PRO A 60 5.54 -13.89 11.45
N ARG A 61 4.51 -14.64 11.02
CA ARG A 61 3.22 -14.08 10.63
C ARG A 61 2.55 -13.36 11.80
N ASP A 62 2.48 -14.01 12.96
CA ASP A 62 1.80 -13.48 14.14
C ASP A 62 2.57 -12.27 14.69
N TRP A 63 3.90 -12.39 14.74
CA TRP A 63 4.79 -11.29 15.09
C TRP A 63 4.55 -10.04 14.22
N TYR A 64 4.58 -10.20 12.89
CA TYR A 64 4.36 -9.06 12.01
C TYR A 64 2.92 -8.56 12.04
N SER A 65 1.92 -9.42 12.23
CA SER A 65 0.52 -8.99 12.37
C SER A 65 0.35 -8.12 13.62
N ALA A 66 0.89 -8.55 14.76
CA ALA A 66 0.88 -7.76 15.98
C ALA A 66 1.61 -6.42 15.83
N LEU A 67 2.78 -6.40 15.17
CA LEU A 67 3.50 -5.15 14.90
C LEU A 67 2.75 -4.22 13.92
N MET A 68 1.97 -4.75 12.98
CA MET A 68 1.15 -3.93 12.09
C MET A 68 0.05 -3.21 12.87
N ASP A 69 -0.64 -3.91 13.76
CA ASP A 69 -1.68 -3.35 14.63
C ASP A 69 -1.10 -2.33 15.61
N PHE A 70 0.02 -2.68 16.26
CA PHE A 70 0.72 -1.79 17.16
C PHE A 70 1.22 -0.54 16.44
N GLY A 71 1.80 -0.69 15.25
CA GLY A 71 2.24 0.44 14.42
C GLY A 71 1.08 1.35 14.02
N ALA A 72 -0.10 0.81 13.74
CA ALA A 72 -1.31 1.61 13.50
C ALA A 72 -1.70 2.42 14.74
N LEU A 73 -1.72 1.77 15.92
CA LEU A 73 -2.02 2.42 17.20
C LEU A 73 -1.02 3.55 17.53
N VAL A 74 0.28 3.30 17.35
CA VAL A 74 1.34 4.30 17.59
C VAL A 74 1.11 5.56 16.74
N LYS A 75 0.77 5.39 15.47
CA LYS A 75 0.50 6.52 14.56
C LYS A 75 -0.77 7.29 14.92
N GLN A 76 -1.71 6.66 15.63
CA GLN A 76 -2.93 7.29 16.11
C GLN A 76 -2.69 8.08 17.40
N ARG A 77 -1.87 7.53 18.32
CA ARG A 77 -1.63 8.12 19.65
C ARG A 77 -0.49 9.14 19.70
N HIS A 78 0.41 9.14 18.73
CA HIS A 78 1.57 10.03 18.68
C HIS A 78 1.69 10.72 17.32
N PRO A 79 2.41 11.85 17.22
CA PRO A 79 2.85 12.36 15.93
C PRO A 79 3.54 11.25 15.14
N ASN A 80 2.95 10.89 13.99
CA ASN A 80 3.32 9.69 13.22
C ASN A 80 4.85 9.53 13.08
N PRO A 81 5.48 8.56 13.78
CA PRO A 81 6.95 8.41 13.79
C PRO A 81 7.52 8.05 12.41
N SER A 82 6.72 7.44 11.52
CA SER A 82 7.17 7.13 10.16
C SER A 82 7.50 8.38 9.33
N ARG A 83 7.06 9.58 9.76
CA ARG A 83 7.51 10.88 9.21
C ARG A 83 9.00 11.12 9.35
N LYS A 84 9.65 10.51 10.35
CA LYS A 84 11.09 10.60 10.56
C LYS A 84 11.87 9.70 9.59
N SER A 85 11.22 8.95 8.69
CA SER A 85 11.89 8.14 7.68
C SER A 85 12.57 8.96 6.58
N ALA A 86 13.75 8.53 6.15
CA ALA A 86 14.38 9.04 4.92
C ALA A 86 13.53 8.81 3.65
N HIS A 87 12.62 7.82 3.67
CA HIS A 87 11.73 7.49 2.55
C HIS A 87 10.31 8.04 2.75
N TYR A 88 10.09 8.91 3.73
CA TYR A 88 8.77 9.48 3.96
C TYR A 88 8.36 10.38 2.80
N SER A 89 7.25 10.05 2.16
CA SER A 89 6.50 10.96 1.31
C SER A 89 5.11 11.12 1.91
N ARG A 90 4.62 12.37 1.97
CA ARG A 90 3.26 12.63 2.46
C ARG A 90 2.28 12.11 1.42
N GLN A 91 1.52 11.09 1.79
CA GLN A 91 0.42 10.63 0.96
C GLN A 91 -0.65 11.73 0.88
N THR A 92 -1.15 12.02 -0.32
CA THR A 92 -2.28 12.93 -0.52
C THR A 92 -3.53 12.38 0.16
N PRO A 93 -4.51 13.21 0.57
CA PRO A 93 -5.78 12.75 1.12
C PRO A 93 -6.44 11.69 0.24
N PHE A 94 -7.27 10.81 0.83
CA PHE A 94 -7.95 9.78 0.03
C PHE A 94 -9.03 10.43 -0.83
N GLU A 95 -9.78 11.35 -0.24
CA GLU A 95 -10.82 12.10 -0.93
C GLU A 95 -10.24 12.88 -2.13
N GLY A 96 -10.89 12.75 -3.27
CA GLY A 96 -10.48 13.36 -4.53
C GLY A 96 -9.22 12.77 -5.16
N SER A 97 -8.62 11.71 -4.63
CA SER A 97 -7.35 11.17 -5.15
C SER A 97 -7.53 10.10 -6.24
N ASN A 98 -6.47 9.85 -7.03
CA ASN A 98 -6.50 8.83 -8.08
C ASN A 98 -6.74 7.41 -7.55
N ARG A 99 -6.29 7.10 -6.32
CA ARG A 99 -6.57 5.82 -5.66
C ARG A 99 -8.07 5.63 -5.39
N GLN A 100 -8.77 6.69 -4.99
CA GLN A 100 -10.22 6.64 -4.78
C GLN A 100 -10.94 6.46 -6.11
N VAL A 101 -10.62 7.26 -7.13
CA VAL A 101 -11.25 7.17 -8.45
C VAL A 101 -11.03 5.78 -9.07
N ARG A 102 -9.81 5.24 -8.99
CA ARG A 102 -9.52 3.87 -9.46
C ARG A 102 -10.36 2.81 -8.76
N GLY A 103 -10.53 2.90 -7.44
CA GLY A 103 -11.41 1.98 -6.70
C GLY A 103 -12.87 2.08 -7.15
N ARG A 104 -13.35 3.30 -7.43
CA ARG A 104 -14.69 3.53 -7.97
C ARG A 104 -14.84 2.98 -9.40
N ILE A 105 -13.82 3.14 -10.26
CA ILE A 105 -13.78 2.54 -11.60
C ILE A 105 -13.90 1.02 -11.49
N LEU A 106 -13.06 0.38 -10.67
CA LEU A 106 -13.11 -1.08 -10.48
C LEU A 106 -14.47 -1.55 -9.99
N LYS A 107 -15.08 -0.82 -9.04
CA LYS A 107 -16.42 -1.13 -8.54
C LYS A 107 -17.49 -0.99 -9.61
N ALA A 108 -17.41 0.03 -10.46
CA ALA A 108 -18.35 0.26 -11.55
C ALA A 108 -18.22 -0.83 -12.63
N VAL A 109 -17.00 -1.15 -13.07
CA VAL A 109 -16.74 -2.23 -14.03
C VAL A 109 -17.18 -3.60 -13.50
N LEU A 110 -17.04 -3.84 -12.19
CA LEU A 110 -17.53 -5.05 -11.55
C LEU A 110 -19.07 -5.12 -11.52
N ALA A 111 -19.74 -3.98 -11.33
CA ALA A 111 -21.19 -3.91 -11.29
C ALA A 111 -21.83 -3.98 -12.69
N GLU A 112 -21.17 -3.39 -13.68
CA GLU A 112 -21.63 -3.32 -15.07
C GLU A 112 -20.48 -3.69 -16.03
N PRO A 113 -20.25 -4.99 -16.27
CA PRO A 113 -19.29 -5.44 -17.28
C PRO A 113 -19.71 -4.96 -18.67
N GLY A 114 -18.77 -4.41 -19.43
CA GLY A 114 -19.02 -3.79 -20.72
C GLY A 114 -19.24 -2.27 -20.68
N ILE A 115 -19.19 -1.65 -19.50
CA ILE A 115 -19.28 -0.18 -19.39
C ILE A 115 -18.17 0.51 -20.19
N SER A 116 -18.54 1.58 -20.91
CA SER A 116 -17.60 2.40 -21.69
C SER A 116 -16.81 3.37 -20.79
N ARG A 117 -15.79 4.02 -21.34
CA ARG A 117 -15.01 5.04 -20.59
C ARG A 117 -15.84 6.30 -20.35
N GLU A 118 -16.69 6.62 -21.32
CA GLU A 118 -17.63 7.73 -21.31
C GLU A 118 -18.69 7.52 -20.22
N ASP A 119 -19.33 6.35 -20.21
CA ASP A 119 -20.33 6.01 -19.19
C ASP A 119 -19.71 5.94 -17.79
N LEU A 120 -18.45 5.48 -17.66
CA LEU A 120 -17.71 5.56 -16.41
C LEU A 120 -17.47 7.00 -15.95
N ALA A 121 -17.11 7.90 -16.88
CA ALA A 121 -16.90 9.31 -16.56
C ALA A 121 -18.18 9.95 -16.01
N ASP A 122 -19.30 9.68 -16.67
CA ASP A 122 -20.62 10.20 -16.29
C ASP A 122 -21.10 9.59 -14.96
N ALA A 123 -21.07 8.27 -14.82
CA ALA A 123 -21.48 7.57 -13.60
C ALA A 123 -20.64 7.96 -12.38
N LEU A 124 -19.36 8.31 -12.59
CA LEU A 124 -18.46 8.71 -11.51
C LEU A 124 -18.48 10.21 -11.23
N GLY A 125 -19.07 11.03 -12.11
CA GLY A 125 -18.97 12.49 -12.03
C GLY A 125 -17.52 12.97 -12.13
N VAL A 126 -16.71 12.30 -12.96
CA VAL A 126 -15.28 12.57 -13.16
C VAL A 126 -15.03 12.76 -14.64
N SER A 127 -14.26 13.78 -15.03
CA SER A 127 -14.00 14.03 -16.46
C SER A 127 -13.35 12.84 -17.16
N LEU A 128 -13.73 12.63 -18.43
CA LEU A 128 -13.16 11.57 -19.27
C LEU A 128 -11.63 11.68 -19.37
N HIS A 129 -11.08 12.89 -19.48
CA HIS A 129 -9.64 13.15 -19.44
C HIS A 129 -8.95 12.59 -18.19
N ARG A 130 -9.65 12.53 -17.05
CA ARG A 130 -9.12 11.96 -15.81
C ARG A 130 -9.38 10.44 -15.71
N VAL A 131 -10.50 9.94 -16.23
CA VAL A 131 -10.83 8.50 -16.22
C VAL A 131 -9.90 7.72 -17.15
N THR A 132 -9.70 8.19 -18.38
CA THR A 132 -8.89 7.52 -19.42
C THR A 132 -7.52 7.05 -18.94
N PRO A 133 -6.63 7.91 -18.40
CA PRO A 133 -5.31 7.48 -17.95
C PRO A 133 -5.36 6.51 -16.75
N LEU A 134 -6.41 6.58 -15.92
CA LEU A 134 -6.59 5.67 -14.79
C LEU A 134 -7.04 4.28 -15.24
N VAL A 135 -7.95 4.20 -16.22
CA VAL A 135 -8.33 2.95 -16.89
C VAL A 135 -7.10 2.33 -17.56
N ASP A 136 -6.32 3.11 -18.32
CA ASP A 136 -5.11 2.61 -18.97
C ASP A 136 -4.08 2.07 -17.96
N GLN A 137 -3.97 2.74 -16.80
CA GLN A 137 -3.11 2.27 -15.74
C GLN A 137 -3.61 0.96 -15.11
N LEU A 138 -4.92 0.86 -14.84
CA LEU A 138 -5.55 -0.36 -14.33
C LEU A 138 -5.41 -1.53 -15.31
N LYS A 139 -5.50 -1.27 -16.62
CA LYS A 139 -5.23 -2.25 -17.68
C LYS A 139 -3.78 -2.75 -17.66
N ARG A 140 -2.80 -1.84 -17.62
CA ARG A 140 -1.38 -2.20 -17.55
C ARG A 140 -1.03 -3.01 -16.31
N GLU A 141 -1.74 -2.76 -15.21
CA GLU A 141 -1.57 -3.49 -13.95
C GLU A 141 -2.33 -4.83 -13.92
N GLY A 142 -3.14 -5.13 -14.94
CA GLY A 142 -3.88 -6.39 -15.05
C GLY A 142 -5.15 -6.45 -14.20
N PHE A 143 -5.71 -5.31 -13.78
CA PHE A 143 -6.97 -5.28 -13.03
C PHE A 143 -8.22 -5.23 -13.92
N ILE A 144 -8.09 -4.66 -15.13
CA ILE A 144 -9.18 -4.49 -16.09
C ILE A 144 -8.69 -4.94 -17.47
N ALA A 145 -9.57 -5.54 -18.26
CA ALA A 145 -9.40 -5.76 -19.70
C ALA A 145 -10.40 -4.89 -20.47
N GLU A 146 -10.03 -4.50 -21.70
CA GLU A 146 -10.90 -3.75 -22.61
C GLU A 146 -11.16 -4.62 -23.84
N GLU A 147 -12.43 -4.90 -24.08
CA GLU A 147 -12.93 -5.68 -25.21
C GLU A 147 -13.77 -4.80 -26.13
N ARG A 148 -14.20 -5.34 -27.27
CA ARG A 148 -15.08 -4.63 -28.21
C ARG A 148 -16.40 -4.18 -27.58
N THR A 149 -16.84 -4.91 -26.56
CA THR A 149 -18.09 -4.67 -25.81
C THR A 149 -17.89 -3.75 -24.60
N GLY A 150 -16.68 -3.25 -24.34
CA GLY A 150 -16.37 -2.34 -23.23
C GLY A 150 -15.40 -2.93 -22.20
N LEU A 151 -15.42 -2.39 -20.98
CA LEU A 151 -14.47 -2.73 -19.92
C LEU A 151 -14.96 -3.89 -19.04
N ARG A 152 -14.04 -4.77 -18.63
CA ARG A 152 -14.31 -5.87 -17.68
C ARG A 152 -13.17 -6.05 -16.70
N ILE A 153 -13.40 -6.76 -15.59
CA ILE A 153 -12.32 -7.23 -14.72
C ILE A 153 -11.46 -8.26 -15.49
N ALA A 154 -10.14 -8.16 -15.35
CA ALA A 154 -9.18 -9.01 -16.05
C ALA A 154 -9.11 -10.42 -15.44
#